data_AF-A0A6V7LCW6-F1
#
_entry.id   AF-A0A6V7LCW6-F1
#
_cell.length_a   1.000
_cell.length_b   1.000
_cell.length_c   1.000
_cell.angle_alpha   90.00
_cell.angle_beta   90.00
_cell.angle_gamma   90.00
#
_symmetry.space_group_name_H-M   'P 1'
#
loop_
_entity.id
_entity.type
_entity.pdbx_description
1 polymer ?
#
loop_
_entity_poly.entity_id
_entity_poly.type
_entity_poly.pdbx_seq_one_letter_code
_entity_poly.pdbx_strand_id
1 'polypeptide(L)'
;TSPYRRYNGIKEFSSMWGDTYPAKGNTSKCIEEELNPIGHDVPASSVGGHYHSCDQCKCICDDYDYSETVRTFSLRGVESDVENGIIITGVRLVEKQKVFHIQIQEGKLAPNFTVDVSTLRWKPVDEFDYRDPSVPNTDYYTFTTDNNKIALDTYTIENGLVLTGVKFINRHDTLQIAVKASLMDLKHGNVREVGMDWYFNDVSF
;
A
#
# COMPACT_ATOMS: atom_id res chain seq x y z
N THR A 1 -22.13 -13.81 6.69
CA THR A 1 -21.02 -14.76 6.55
C THR A 1 -20.12 -14.26 5.44
N SER A 2 -19.00 -13.62 5.79
CA SER A 2 -18.04 -13.06 4.82
C SER A 2 -17.16 -14.19 4.25
N PRO A 3 -17.10 -14.41 2.92
CA PRO A 3 -16.19 -15.38 2.35
C PRO A 3 -14.84 -14.68 2.20
N TYR A 4 -14.02 -14.71 3.24
CA TYR A 4 -12.58 -14.54 3.04
C TYR A 4 -12.13 -15.67 2.12
N ARG A 5 -12.04 -15.40 0.81
CA ARG A 5 -11.36 -16.28 -0.14
C ARG A 5 -9.90 -16.31 0.29
N ARG A 6 -9.54 -17.34 1.07
CA ARG A 6 -8.13 -17.74 1.20
C ARG A 6 -7.62 -17.99 -0.21
N TYR A 7 -6.52 -17.36 -0.54
CA TYR A 7 -5.76 -17.61 -1.75
C TYR A 7 -5.52 -19.12 -1.86
N ASN A 8 -6.13 -19.80 -2.86
CA ASN A 8 -5.99 -21.25 -3.08
C ASN A 8 -4.67 -21.57 -3.82
N GLY A 9 -3.55 -21.02 -3.35
CA GLY A 9 -2.26 -21.22 -4.00
C GLY A 9 -1.39 -22.19 -3.20
N ILE A 10 -1.49 -23.51 -3.46
CA ILE A 10 -0.40 -24.47 -3.19
C ILE A 10 -0.48 -25.61 -4.21
N LYS A 11 0.47 -25.67 -5.16
CA LYS A 11 0.85 -26.92 -5.83
C LYS A 11 2.37 -27.01 -5.85
N GLU A 12 2.85 -28.20 -5.53
CA GLU A 12 4.24 -28.54 -5.21
C GLU A 12 5.18 -28.43 -6.43
N PHE A 13 6.47 -28.16 -6.18
CA PHE A 13 7.54 -28.34 -7.15
C PHE A 13 8.48 -29.45 -6.67
N SER A 14 8.88 -30.34 -7.58
CA SER A 14 9.83 -31.43 -7.31
C SER A 14 11.24 -31.01 -7.75
N SER A 15 12.20 -31.08 -6.84
CA SER A 15 13.62 -30.95 -7.16
C SER A 15 14.14 -32.19 -7.91
N MET A 16 15.26 -32.06 -8.61
CA MET A 16 15.98 -33.17 -9.28
C MET A 16 16.42 -34.31 -8.34
N TRP A 17 16.34 -34.11 -7.01
CA TRP A 17 16.69 -35.09 -5.98
C TRP A 17 15.47 -35.75 -5.34
N GLY A 18 14.25 -35.47 -5.83
CA GLY A 18 13.01 -36.06 -5.32
C GLY A 18 12.39 -35.33 -4.13
N ASP A 19 13.02 -34.27 -3.62
CA ASP A 19 12.45 -33.44 -2.56
C ASP A 19 11.44 -32.45 -3.15
N THR A 20 10.24 -32.38 -2.58
CA THR A 20 9.19 -31.43 -2.93
C THR A 20 9.29 -30.16 -2.09
N TYR A 21 9.43 -29.01 -2.76
CA TYR A 21 9.43 -27.69 -2.11
C TYR A 21 8.17 -26.90 -2.53
N PRO A 22 7.59 -26.09 -1.63
CA PRO A 22 6.46 -25.24 -1.98
C PRO A 22 6.92 -24.08 -2.87
N ALA A 23 6.72 -24.18 -4.18
CA ALA A 23 6.91 -23.08 -5.11
C ALA A 23 5.66 -22.19 -5.14
N LYS A 24 5.86 -20.87 -5.10
CA LYS A 24 4.82 -19.87 -5.34
C LYS A 24 5.13 -19.21 -6.69
N GLY A 25 4.10 -18.90 -7.48
CA GLY A 25 4.24 -18.17 -8.75
C GLY A 25 4.17 -19.04 -10.01
N ASN A 26 3.96 -18.37 -11.15
CA ASN A 26 3.98 -18.99 -12.47
C ASN A 26 5.41 -19.44 -12.81
N THR A 27 5.73 -20.70 -12.49
CA THR A 27 7.08 -21.24 -12.67
C THR A 27 7.48 -21.38 -14.14
N SER A 28 6.54 -21.32 -15.10
CA SER A 28 6.90 -21.41 -16.52
C SER A 28 7.66 -20.18 -17.02
N LYS A 29 7.54 -19.02 -16.34
CA LYS A 29 8.39 -17.84 -16.59
C LYS A 29 9.75 -17.90 -15.87
N CYS A 30 9.95 -18.84 -14.93
CA CYS A 30 11.25 -19.04 -14.27
C CYS A 30 12.23 -19.88 -15.11
N ILE A 31 11.83 -20.33 -16.31
CA ILE A 31 12.57 -21.34 -17.08
C ILE A 31 13.40 -20.71 -18.21
N GLU A 32 13.24 -19.41 -18.51
CA GLU A 32 13.95 -18.78 -19.61
C GLU A 32 14.52 -17.41 -19.22
N GLU A 33 15.86 -17.36 -19.13
CA GLU A 33 16.80 -16.25 -19.35
C GLU A 33 16.73 -14.92 -18.55
N GLU A 34 15.78 -14.68 -17.64
CA GLU A 34 15.77 -13.43 -16.82
C GLU A 34 16.24 -13.59 -15.36
N LEU A 35 17.13 -14.54 -15.08
CA LEU A 35 17.75 -14.66 -13.76
C LEU A 35 19.13 -14.02 -13.77
N ASN A 36 19.26 -12.85 -13.14
CA ASN A 36 20.56 -12.34 -12.69
C ASN A 36 20.88 -13.05 -11.36
N PRO A 37 21.79 -14.03 -11.30
CA PRO A 37 22.11 -14.71 -10.06
C PRO A 37 22.73 -13.70 -9.09
N ILE A 38 22.13 -13.55 -7.91
CA ILE A 38 22.75 -12.82 -6.79
C ILE A 38 23.82 -13.77 -6.23
N GLY A 39 25.04 -13.67 -6.75
CA GLY A 39 26.18 -14.47 -6.30
C GLY A 39 26.50 -14.19 -4.82
N HIS A 40 26.43 -15.23 -3.99
CA HIS A 40 27.01 -15.20 -2.65
C HIS A 40 28.28 -16.05 -2.67
N ASP A 41 29.45 -15.40 -2.65
CA ASP A 41 30.73 -16.07 -2.48
C ASP A 41 30.83 -16.65 -1.06
N VAL A 42 30.74 -17.96 -0.93
CA VAL A 42 31.04 -18.67 0.32
C VAL A 42 32.52 -19.09 0.26
N PRO A 43 33.37 -18.75 1.26
CA PRO A 43 34.78 -19.12 1.20
C PRO A 43 34.93 -20.62 1.38
N ALA A 44 35.58 -21.25 0.40
CA ALA A 44 35.88 -22.66 0.39
C ALA A 44 36.89 -23.02 1.48
N SER A 45 36.49 -23.86 2.44
CA SER A 45 37.45 -24.69 3.17
C SER A 45 36.92 -26.12 3.33
N SER A 46 37.68 -27.03 2.70
CA SER A 46 37.80 -28.47 2.98
C SER A 46 36.55 -29.34 2.91
N VAL A 47 36.39 -30.10 1.82
CA VAL A 47 36.64 -31.55 1.69
C VAL A 47 36.13 -31.96 0.30
N GLY A 48 36.89 -32.82 -0.40
CA GLY A 48 36.65 -33.22 -1.79
C GLY A 48 35.21 -33.63 -2.09
N GLY A 49 34.59 -32.89 -3.00
CA GLY A 49 33.28 -33.13 -3.58
C GLY A 49 33.06 -32.04 -4.63
N HIS A 50 32.58 -32.40 -5.81
CA HIS A 50 32.30 -31.44 -6.87
C HIS A 50 31.39 -30.32 -6.33
N TYR A 51 31.89 -29.08 -6.31
CA TYR A 51 31.10 -27.89 -6.01
C TYR A 51 30.13 -27.68 -7.18
N HIS A 52 28.93 -28.25 -7.08
CA HIS A 52 27.82 -27.72 -7.86
C HIS A 52 27.43 -26.40 -7.20
N SER A 53 27.82 -25.29 -7.83
CA SER A 53 27.18 -24.00 -7.57
C SER A 53 25.71 -24.18 -7.89
N CYS A 54 24.88 -24.35 -6.86
CA CYS A 54 23.44 -24.22 -7.02
C CYS A 54 23.13 -22.75 -6.79
N ASP A 55 22.93 -22.01 -7.88
CA ASP A 55 22.20 -20.76 -7.80
C ASP A 55 20.81 -21.11 -7.28
N GLN A 56 20.51 -20.79 -6.02
CA GLN A 56 19.13 -20.83 -5.56
C GLN A 56 18.39 -19.72 -6.31
N CYS A 57 17.74 -20.08 -7.42
CA CYS A 57 16.84 -19.20 -8.15
C CYS A 57 15.69 -18.83 -7.22
N LYS A 58 15.81 -17.71 -6.52
CA LYS A 58 14.66 -17.08 -5.85
C LYS A 58 13.80 -16.46 -6.94
N CYS A 59 12.83 -17.21 -7.46
CA CYS A 59 11.79 -16.60 -8.28
C CYS A 59 11.01 -15.62 -7.41
N ILE A 60 11.06 -14.33 -7.74
CA ILE A 60 10.09 -13.37 -7.22
C ILE A 60 8.81 -13.65 -7.99
N CYS A 61 7.73 -13.99 -7.29
CA CYS A 61 6.43 -14.31 -7.88
C CYS A 61 5.70 -13.04 -8.35
N ASP A 62 6.36 -12.20 -9.15
CA ASP A 62 5.84 -10.92 -9.62
C ASP A 62 5.20 -11.08 -11.01
N ASP A 63 4.06 -11.76 -11.07
CA ASP A 63 3.33 -11.96 -12.34
C ASP A 63 2.37 -10.80 -12.60
N TYR A 64 2.87 -9.75 -13.27
CA TYR A 64 2.09 -8.55 -13.62
C TYR A 64 1.01 -8.82 -14.66
N ASP A 65 1.13 -9.90 -15.45
CA ASP A 65 0.13 -10.27 -16.46
C ASP A 65 -1.03 -11.08 -15.87
N TYR A 66 -0.89 -11.58 -14.64
CA TYR A 66 -1.90 -12.41 -14.02
C TYR A 66 -3.12 -11.58 -13.60
N SER A 67 -4.31 -11.99 -14.05
CA SER A 67 -5.56 -11.23 -13.88
C SER A 67 -5.97 -10.93 -12.43
N GLU A 68 -5.47 -11.70 -11.45
CA GLU A 68 -5.77 -11.45 -10.04
C GLU A 68 -4.75 -10.49 -9.38
N THR A 69 -3.64 -10.19 -10.03
CA THR A 69 -2.60 -9.29 -9.52
C THR A 69 -3.14 -7.86 -9.37
N VAL A 70 -2.90 -7.25 -8.21
CA VAL A 70 -3.30 -5.88 -7.87
C VAL A 70 -2.06 -5.14 -7.40
N ARG A 71 -1.65 -4.11 -8.15
CA ARG A 71 -0.40 -3.35 -7.91
C ARG A 71 -0.59 -1.85 -8.00
N THR A 72 -1.79 -1.41 -8.31
CA THR A 72 -2.11 -0.01 -8.55
C THR A 72 -2.70 0.60 -7.29
N PHE A 73 -2.23 1.78 -6.93
CA PHE A 73 -2.65 2.56 -5.77
C PHE A 73 -3.20 3.90 -6.24
N SER A 74 -4.32 4.31 -5.69
CA SER A 74 -4.87 5.65 -5.92
C SER A 74 -4.03 6.70 -5.21
N LEU A 75 -3.66 7.75 -5.93
CA LEU A 75 -3.01 8.95 -5.40
C LEU A 75 -4.02 10.07 -5.11
N ARG A 76 -5.32 9.85 -5.42
CA ARG A 76 -6.38 10.81 -5.09
C ARG A 76 -6.51 10.93 -3.58
N GLY A 77 -6.49 12.18 -3.09
CA GLY A 77 -6.67 12.45 -1.67
C GLY A 77 -8.11 12.33 -1.23
N VAL A 78 -8.28 11.88 0.01
CA VAL A 78 -9.60 11.77 0.63
C VAL A 78 -9.63 12.67 1.85
N GLU A 79 -10.57 13.60 1.86
CA GLU A 79 -10.74 14.60 2.90
C GLU A 79 -12.10 14.44 3.59
N SER A 80 -12.16 14.74 4.89
CA SER A 80 -13.40 14.84 5.64
C SER A 80 -14.13 16.15 5.32
N ASP A 81 -15.41 16.22 5.68
CA ASP A 81 -16.20 17.44 5.51
C ASP A 81 -15.90 18.48 6.61
N VAL A 82 -14.77 19.17 6.45
CA VAL A 82 -14.26 20.14 7.42
C VAL A 82 -15.23 21.29 7.65
N GLU A 83 -15.92 21.75 6.60
CA GLU A 83 -16.89 22.85 6.69
C GLU A 83 -18.04 22.54 7.66
N ASN A 84 -18.43 21.27 7.75
CA ASN A 84 -19.46 20.79 8.68
C ASN A 84 -18.90 20.28 10.02
N GLY A 85 -17.63 20.54 10.30
CA GLY A 85 -16.96 20.12 11.55
C GLY A 85 -16.75 18.60 11.64
N ILE A 86 -16.67 17.91 10.50
CA ILE A 86 -16.42 16.47 10.44
C ILE A 86 -14.92 16.21 10.31
N ILE A 87 -14.41 15.31 11.14
CA ILE A 87 -13.00 14.90 11.19
C ILE A 87 -12.83 13.44 10.77
N ILE A 88 -11.58 13.05 10.46
CA ILE A 88 -11.22 11.65 10.24
C ILE A 88 -11.07 10.93 11.57
N THR A 89 -11.74 9.78 11.71
CA THR A 89 -11.69 8.94 12.92
C THR A 89 -11.07 7.57 12.65
N GLY A 90 -10.91 7.20 11.39
CA GLY A 90 -10.33 5.93 10.98
C GLY A 90 -9.90 5.93 9.52
N VAL A 91 -8.94 5.08 9.19
CA VAL A 91 -8.40 4.92 7.84
C VAL A 91 -8.29 3.44 7.54
N ARG A 92 -8.62 3.03 6.31
CA ARG A 92 -8.37 1.66 5.83
C ARG A 92 -8.01 1.67 4.35
N LEU A 93 -7.41 0.58 3.90
CA LEU A 93 -7.22 0.30 2.48
C LEU A 93 -8.33 -0.61 1.97
N VAL A 94 -8.82 -0.32 0.78
CA VAL A 94 -9.83 -1.14 0.09
C VAL A 94 -9.45 -1.33 -1.37
N GLU A 95 -9.61 -2.55 -1.89
CA GLU A 95 -9.46 -2.84 -3.31
C GLU A 95 -10.78 -2.57 -4.04
N LYS A 96 -10.75 -1.68 -5.04
CA LYS A 96 -11.86 -1.39 -5.96
C LYS A 96 -11.31 -1.22 -7.37
N GLN A 97 -11.93 -1.88 -8.34
CA GLN A 97 -11.54 -1.81 -9.75
C GLN A 97 -10.02 -2.09 -9.97
N LYS A 98 -9.47 -3.07 -9.24
CA LYS A 98 -8.03 -3.42 -9.27
C LYS A 98 -7.08 -2.27 -8.86
N VAL A 99 -7.59 -1.33 -8.07
CA VAL A 99 -6.82 -0.25 -7.46
C VAL A 99 -7.00 -0.30 -5.93
N PHE A 100 -5.92 -0.13 -5.19
CA PHE A 100 -5.97 0.10 -3.74
C PHE A 100 -6.29 1.58 -3.48
N HIS A 101 -7.39 1.82 -2.78
CA HIS A 101 -7.83 3.15 -2.38
C HIS A 101 -7.71 3.31 -0.86
N ILE A 102 -7.37 4.53 -0.44
CA ILE A 102 -7.60 4.95 0.94
C ILE A 102 -9.09 5.21 1.11
N GLN A 103 -9.67 4.65 2.17
CA GLN A 103 -11.02 4.99 2.61
C GLN A 103 -10.97 5.48 4.04
N ILE A 104 -11.68 6.58 4.31
CA ILE A 104 -11.74 7.19 5.63
C ILE A 104 -13.08 6.90 6.30
N GLN A 105 -13.02 6.71 7.62
CA GLN A 105 -14.18 6.89 8.48
C GLN A 105 -14.15 8.33 8.97
N GLU A 106 -15.30 8.98 8.93
CA GLU A 106 -15.47 10.35 9.36
C GLU A 106 -16.60 10.46 10.38
N GLY A 107 -16.49 11.45 11.28
CA GLY A 107 -17.50 11.74 12.30
C GLY A 107 -17.45 13.19 12.74
N LYS A 108 -18.61 13.71 13.18
CA LYS A 108 -18.73 15.07 13.66
C LYS A 108 -17.97 15.22 14.98
N LEU A 109 -17.11 16.23 15.01
CA LEU A 109 -16.46 16.65 16.22
C LEU A 109 -17.49 17.27 17.17
N ALA A 110 -17.48 16.81 18.41
CA ALA A 110 -18.25 17.35 19.50
C ALA A 110 -17.32 18.08 20.50
N PRO A 111 -17.86 18.91 21.41
CA PRO A 111 -17.07 19.58 22.42
C PRO A 111 -16.20 18.61 23.24
N ASN A 112 -15.12 19.13 23.82
CA ASN A 112 -14.20 18.36 24.68
C ASN A 112 -13.52 17.17 23.98
N PHE A 113 -13.12 17.31 22.72
CA PHE A 113 -12.40 16.28 21.95
C PHE A 113 -13.18 14.96 21.77
N THR A 114 -14.51 15.02 21.86
CA THR A 114 -15.35 13.84 21.65
C THR A 114 -15.82 13.78 20.20
N VAL A 115 -16.11 12.57 19.73
CA VAL A 115 -16.77 12.35 18.44
C VAL A 115 -18.20 11.94 18.71
N ASP A 116 -19.14 12.54 17.98
CA ASP A 116 -20.52 12.07 17.99
C ASP A 116 -20.59 10.73 17.25
N VAL A 117 -20.64 9.64 18.03
CA VAL A 117 -20.66 8.25 17.54
C VAL A 117 -21.83 8.00 16.57
N SER A 118 -22.95 8.73 16.73
CA SER A 118 -24.12 8.59 15.84
C SER A 118 -23.87 9.08 14.42
N THR A 119 -22.85 9.93 14.23
CA THR A 119 -22.46 10.50 12.94
C THR A 119 -21.37 9.72 12.22
N LEU A 120 -20.78 8.69 12.88
CA LEU A 120 -19.70 7.91 12.31
C LEU A 120 -20.13 7.18 11.05
N ARG A 121 -19.41 7.40 9.96
CA ARG A 121 -19.64 6.71 8.68
C ARG A 121 -18.35 6.52 7.91
N TRP A 122 -18.28 5.43 7.14
CA TRP A 122 -17.24 5.28 6.12
C TRP A 122 -17.65 6.08 4.89
N LYS A 123 -16.81 7.03 4.48
CA LYS A 123 -17.05 7.81 3.25
C LYS A 123 -16.94 6.89 2.03
N PRO A 124 -17.87 6.96 1.06
CA PRO A 124 -17.75 6.20 -0.18
C PRO A 124 -16.42 6.47 -0.88
N VAL A 125 -15.87 5.45 -1.53
CA VAL A 125 -14.63 5.55 -2.29
C VAL A 125 -14.96 6.13 -3.67
N ASP A 126 -14.17 7.12 -4.10
CA ASP A 126 -14.16 7.58 -5.49
C ASP A 126 -13.38 6.57 -6.34
N GLU A 127 -14.03 5.44 -6.66
CA GLU A 127 -13.42 4.35 -7.41
C GLU A 127 -13.30 4.68 -8.90
N PHE A 128 -12.20 4.24 -9.51
CA PHE A 128 -11.93 4.42 -10.94
C PHE A 128 -11.16 3.21 -11.49
N ASP A 129 -11.26 3.00 -12.80
CA ASP A 129 -10.45 2.02 -13.52
C ASP A 129 -9.22 2.75 -14.07
N TYR A 130 -8.03 2.38 -13.61
CA TYR A 130 -6.77 2.97 -14.06
C TYR A 130 -6.47 2.70 -15.55
N ARG A 131 -7.23 1.79 -16.19
CA ARG A 131 -7.14 1.51 -17.64
C ARG A 131 -8.04 2.41 -18.48
N ASP A 132 -8.93 3.16 -17.85
CA ASP A 132 -9.78 4.13 -18.54
C ASP A 132 -8.91 5.31 -19.03
N PRO A 133 -8.87 5.59 -20.36
CA PRO A 133 -8.06 6.69 -20.91
C PRO A 133 -8.40 8.09 -20.39
N SER A 134 -9.57 8.26 -19.78
CA SER A 134 -9.99 9.53 -19.15
C SER A 134 -9.38 9.75 -17.76
N VAL A 135 -8.85 8.70 -17.12
CA VAL A 135 -8.18 8.80 -15.82
C VAL A 135 -6.76 9.32 -16.03
N PRO A 136 -6.37 10.45 -15.42
CA PRO A 136 -5.02 10.96 -15.51
C PRO A 136 -3.99 10.00 -14.90
N ASN A 137 -2.84 9.81 -15.56
CA ASN A 137 -1.72 9.04 -15.01
C ASN A 137 -1.14 9.62 -13.71
N THR A 138 -1.55 10.84 -13.32
CA THR A 138 -1.20 11.47 -12.04
C THR A 138 -2.07 11.00 -10.87
N ASP A 139 -3.18 10.31 -11.15
CA ASP A 139 -4.16 9.90 -10.14
C ASP A 139 -3.85 8.53 -9.53
N TYR A 140 -2.86 7.81 -10.07
CA TYR A 140 -2.50 6.48 -9.59
C TYR A 140 -1.00 6.19 -9.73
N TYR A 141 -0.54 5.20 -8.98
CA TYR A 141 0.79 4.64 -9.08
C TYR A 141 0.72 3.13 -9.16
N THR A 142 1.41 2.53 -10.14
CA THR A 142 1.46 1.08 -10.31
C THR A 142 2.87 0.60 -10.01
N PHE A 143 3.01 -0.35 -9.08
CA PHE A 143 4.32 -0.92 -8.80
C PHE A 143 4.90 -1.65 -10.00
N THR A 144 6.20 -1.47 -10.18
CA THR A 144 7.03 -2.31 -11.06
C THR A 144 7.89 -3.24 -10.19
N THR A 145 8.66 -4.13 -10.82
CA THR A 145 9.55 -5.04 -10.10
C THR A 145 10.62 -4.29 -9.30
N ASP A 146 11.16 -3.20 -9.87
CA ASP A 146 12.20 -2.38 -9.22
C ASP A 146 11.61 -1.30 -8.29
N ASN A 147 10.38 -0.86 -8.58
CA ASN A 147 9.71 0.24 -7.87
C ASN A 147 8.44 -0.24 -7.18
N ASN A 148 8.62 -0.91 -6.04
CA ASN A 148 7.56 -1.57 -5.26
C ASN A 148 7.61 -1.24 -3.76
N LYS A 149 8.18 -0.08 -3.41
CA LYS A 149 8.40 0.32 -2.02
C LYS A 149 7.23 1.13 -1.47
N ILE A 150 6.82 0.82 -0.25
CA ILE A 150 5.92 1.65 0.55
C ILE A 150 6.67 2.04 1.82
N ALA A 151 6.81 3.34 2.07
CA ALA A 151 7.29 3.85 3.34
C ALA A 151 6.11 4.24 4.21
N LEU A 152 5.91 3.47 5.26
CA LEU A 152 4.93 3.76 6.31
C LEU A 152 5.69 4.35 7.48
N ASP A 153 5.35 5.58 7.85
CA ASP A 153 5.98 6.29 8.95
C ASP A 153 4.92 6.95 9.84
N THR A 154 5.33 7.33 11.05
CA THR A 154 4.49 8.01 12.02
C THR A 154 4.54 9.51 11.80
N TYR A 155 3.39 10.12 11.58
CA TYR A 155 3.26 11.57 11.57
C TYR A 155 2.64 12.05 12.89
N THR A 156 3.37 12.90 13.61
CA THR A 156 2.88 13.52 14.85
C THR A 156 2.42 14.94 14.55
N ILE A 157 1.14 15.20 14.77
CA ILE A 157 0.51 16.51 14.61
C ILE A 157 0.58 17.28 15.93
N GLU A 158 0.80 18.60 15.87
CA GLU A 158 0.81 19.46 17.06
C GLU A 158 -0.56 19.51 17.77
N ASN A 159 -0.53 19.85 19.06
CA ASN A 159 -1.75 20.01 19.86
C ASN A 159 -2.67 21.08 19.26
N GLY A 160 -3.97 20.75 19.13
CA GLY A 160 -4.99 21.66 18.61
C GLY A 160 -5.27 21.51 17.12
N LEU A 161 -4.55 20.61 16.44
CA LEU A 161 -4.81 20.19 15.07
C LEU A 161 -5.45 18.79 15.05
N VAL A 162 -6.28 18.54 14.04
CA VAL A 162 -6.96 17.27 13.80
C VAL A 162 -6.74 16.82 12.37
N LEU A 163 -6.73 15.49 12.17
CA LEU A 163 -6.59 14.88 10.85
C LEU A 163 -7.87 15.07 10.03
N THR A 164 -7.73 15.65 8.85
CA THR A 164 -8.85 15.95 7.94
C THR A 164 -8.63 15.49 6.51
N GLY A 165 -7.42 15.08 6.14
CA GLY A 165 -7.17 14.45 4.85
C GLY A 165 -6.07 13.41 4.90
N VAL A 166 -6.16 12.39 4.04
CA VAL A 166 -5.12 11.38 3.85
C VAL A 166 -5.02 11.03 2.37
N LYS A 167 -3.81 10.85 1.86
CA LYS A 167 -3.56 10.37 0.50
C LYS A 167 -2.24 9.61 0.40
N PHE A 168 -2.12 8.82 -0.65
CA PHE A 168 -0.80 8.36 -1.08
C PHE A 168 -0.12 9.43 -1.94
N ILE A 169 1.20 9.51 -1.84
CA ILE A 169 2.04 10.25 -2.76
C ILE A 169 3.16 9.34 -3.25
N ASN A 170 3.56 9.48 -4.51
CA ASN A 170 4.78 8.85 -5.00
C ASN A 170 5.93 9.86 -4.90
N ARG A 171 7.00 9.50 -4.17
CA ARG A 171 8.24 10.28 -4.10
C ARG A 171 9.43 9.38 -4.35
N HIS A 172 10.21 9.71 -5.38
CA HIS A 172 11.40 8.95 -5.78
C HIS A 172 11.11 7.43 -5.82
N ASP A 173 10.03 7.06 -6.51
CA ASP A 173 9.57 5.68 -6.70
C ASP A 173 9.17 4.92 -5.41
N THR A 174 8.99 5.66 -4.31
CA THR A 174 8.49 5.15 -3.04
C THR A 174 7.13 5.76 -2.73
N LEU A 175 6.14 4.89 -2.51
CA LEU A 175 4.81 5.31 -2.09
C LEU A 175 4.84 5.68 -0.61
N GLN A 176 4.37 6.88 -0.28
CA GLN A 176 4.32 7.43 1.07
C GLN A 176 2.89 7.87 1.42
N ILE A 177 2.60 8.01 2.70
CA ILE A 177 1.36 8.61 3.18
C ILE A 177 1.59 10.10 3.41
N ALA A 178 0.71 10.93 2.84
CA ALA A 178 0.59 12.33 3.16
C ALA A 178 -0.74 12.60 3.87
N VAL A 179 -0.72 13.52 4.82
CA VAL A 179 -1.86 13.89 5.64
C VAL A 179 -2.13 15.39 5.54
N LYS A 180 -3.40 15.76 5.71
CA LYS A 180 -3.83 17.15 5.86
C LYS A 180 -4.40 17.30 7.27
N ALA A 181 -4.00 18.38 7.93
CA ALA A 181 -4.45 18.71 9.27
C ALA A 181 -5.25 20.02 9.26
N SER A 182 -6.13 20.20 10.22
CA SER A 182 -6.95 21.41 10.36
C SER A 182 -7.05 21.83 11.82
N LEU A 183 -7.23 23.13 12.07
CA LEU A 183 -7.41 23.64 13.42
C LEU A 183 -8.75 23.22 13.99
N MET A 184 -8.74 22.93 15.29
CA MET A 184 -9.92 22.57 16.03
C MET A 184 -10.29 23.63 17.07
N ASP A 185 -11.56 24.03 17.08
CA ASP A 185 -12.16 24.78 18.19
C ASP A 185 -12.81 23.83 19.19
N LEU A 186 -12.11 23.63 20.30
CA LEU A 186 -12.48 22.73 21.38
C LEU A 186 -13.80 23.06 22.06
N LYS A 187 -14.15 24.36 22.11
CA LYS A 187 -15.31 24.83 22.86
C LYS A 187 -16.60 24.54 22.11
N HIS A 188 -16.56 24.69 20.80
CA HIS A 188 -17.75 24.59 19.96
C HIS A 188 -17.80 23.30 19.13
N GLY A 189 -16.69 22.54 19.06
CA GLY A 189 -16.60 21.35 18.21
C GLY A 189 -16.50 21.71 16.73
N ASN A 190 -15.95 22.88 16.40
CA ASN A 190 -15.79 23.32 15.02
C ASN A 190 -14.38 22.99 14.52
N VAL A 191 -14.26 22.80 13.20
CA VAL A 191 -12.98 22.57 12.53
C VAL A 191 -12.80 23.67 11.49
N ARG A 192 -11.58 24.16 11.36
CA ARG A 192 -11.22 25.18 10.37
C ARG A 192 -9.97 24.74 9.64
N GLU A 193 -10.03 24.72 8.31
CA GLU A 193 -8.85 24.45 7.49
C GLU A 193 -7.72 25.43 7.82
N VAL A 194 -6.49 24.91 7.82
CA VAL A 194 -5.27 25.71 7.90
C VAL A 194 -4.39 25.37 6.73
N GLY A 195 -4.31 26.32 5.80
CA GLY A 195 -3.56 26.12 4.57
C GLY A 195 -4.16 25.05 3.66
N MET A 196 -3.47 24.81 2.54
CA MET A 196 -3.82 23.79 1.55
C MET A 196 -2.75 22.70 1.47
N ASP A 197 -1.79 22.72 2.38
CA ASP A 197 -0.59 21.90 2.30
C ASP A 197 -0.84 20.49 2.83
N TRP A 198 -0.22 19.53 2.14
CA TRP A 198 -0.15 18.14 2.54
C TRP A 198 1.19 17.89 3.21
N TYR A 199 1.15 17.33 4.41
CA TYR A 199 2.32 17.00 5.21
C TYR A 199 2.67 15.53 5.05
N PHE A 200 3.95 15.23 4.95
CA PHE A 200 4.48 13.88 4.84
C PHE A 200 5.89 13.87 5.44
N ASN A 201 6.37 12.69 5.83
CA ASN A 201 7.73 12.55 6.32
C ASN A 201 8.69 12.43 5.13
N ASP A 202 9.78 13.17 5.17
CA ASP A 202 10.85 13.03 4.19
C ASP A 202 11.69 11.80 4.56
N VAL A 203 11.27 10.64 4.06
CA VAL A 203 12.02 9.39 4.25
C VAL A 203 13.10 9.32 3.16
N SER A 204 14.32 9.73 3.50
CA SER A 204 15.50 9.51 2.66
C SER A 204 15.97 8.06 2.81
N PHE A 205 15.90 7.27 1.74
CA PHE A 205 16.46 5.92 1.65
C PHE A 205 17.83 5.91 0.99
#